data_AF-A0A8T7HD22-F1
#
_entry.id   AF-A0A8T7HD22-F1
#
_cell.length_a   1.000
_cell.length_b   1.000
_cell.length_c   1.000
_cell.angle_alpha   90.00
_cell.angle_beta   90.00
_cell.angle_gamma   90.00
#
_symmetry.space_group_name_H-M   'P 1'
#
loop_
_entity.id
_entity.type
_entity.pdbx_description
1 polymer ?
#
loop_
_entity_poly.entity_id
_entity_poly.type
_entity_poly.pdbx_seq_one_letter_code
_entity_poly.pdbx_strand_id
1 'polypeptide(L)'
;MLRRRLGAVGDRGCAGVANIRDRVIARVFREPGLIEQWGSGFPRILDEAERQNLPEPMIEEIGMNVRFTVFFLRRRSHPELSAKLSRGLKSKSNK
;
A
#
# COMPACT_ATOMS: atom_id res chain seq x y z
N MET A 1 21.45 -17.54 -1.88
CA MET A 1 20.13 -16.87 -1.97
C MET A 1 20.25 -15.70 -2.94
N LEU A 2 19.74 -15.84 -4.15
CA LEU A 2 19.88 -14.83 -5.20
C LEU A 2 18.82 -13.74 -4.96
N ARG A 3 19.22 -12.56 -4.48
CA ARG A 3 18.35 -11.37 -4.48
C ARG A 3 18.37 -10.79 -5.89
N ARG A 4 17.35 -11.07 -6.69
CA ARG A 4 17.15 -10.32 -7.93
C ARG A 4 16.49 -9.00 -7.57
N ARG A 5 17.27 -7.92 -7.69
CA ARG A 5 16.71 -6.57 -7.74
C ARG A 5 15.97 -6.47 -9.06
N LEU A 6 14.65 -6.59 -9.01
CA LEU A 6 13.82 -6.00 -10.06
C LEU A 6 14.15 -4.50 -9.99
N GLY A 7 14.57 -3.91 -11.11
CA GLY A 7 15.22 -2.59 -11.16
C GLY A 7 14.41 -1.45 -10.54
N ALA A 8 14.97 -0.23 -10.56
CA ALA A 8 14.21 0.98 -10.23
C ALA A 8 12.87 0.98 -10.97
N VAL A 9 11.80 1.27 -10.25
CA VAL A 9 10.43 1.05 -10.73
C VAL A 9 10.12 1.90 -11.97
N GLY A 10 10.81 3.02 -12.14
CA GLY A 10 10.72 3.90 -13.31
C GLY A 10 11.09 3.27 -14.66
N ASP A 11 11.76 2.11 -14.72
CA ASP A 11 12.30 1.64 -16.00
C ASP A 11 11.37 0.69 -16.77
N ARG A 12 10.73 -0.33 -16.18
CA ARG A 12 10.09 -1.38 -17.00
C ARG A 12 8.93 -2.10 -16.31
N GLY A 13 7.71 -1.93 -16.83
CA GLY A 13 6.66 -2.98 -16.76
C GLY A 13 5.33 -2.66 -16.06
N CYS A 14 5.12 -1.47 -15.51
CA CYS A 14 3.88 -1.14 -14.79
C CYS A 14 2.98 -0.19 -15.58
N ALA A 15 2.63 -0.53 -16.83
CA ALA A 15 1.76 0.26 -17.70
C ALA A 15 0.27 0.29 -17.26
N GLY A 16 -0.02 0.11 -15.97
CA GLY A 16 -1.40 -0.01 -15.47
C GLY A 16 -2.09 -1.34 -15.79
N VAL A 17 -1.37 -2.31 -16.35
CA VAL A 17 -1.90 -3.63 -16.73
C VAL A 17 -1.38 -4.68 -15.75
N ALA A 18 -2.27 -5.22 -14.91
CA ALA A 18 -1.97 -6.36 -14.04
C ALA A 18 -2.79 -7.57 -14.48
N ASN A 19 -2.12 -8.69 -14.76
CA ASN A 19 -2.80 -9.96 -15.00
C ASN A 19 -3.33 -10.52 -13.67
N ILE A 20 -4.64 -10.75 -13.63
CA ILE A 20 -5.33 -11.35 -12.49
C ILE A 20 -4.90 -12.81 -12.38
N ARG A 21 -4.27 -13.17 -11.26
CA ARG A 21 -3.90 -14.56 -10.95
C ARG A 21 -5.08 -15.36 -10.38
N ASP A 22 -5.89 -14.71 -9.55
CA ASP A 22 -7.07 -15.30 -8.92
C ASP A 22 -8.31 -14.46 -9.22
N ARG A 23 -9.23 -15.04 -9.99
CA ARG A 23 -10.46 -14.36 -10.42
C ARG A 23 -11.48 -14.21 -9.29
N VAL A 24 -11.48 -15.11 -8.31
CA VAL A 24 -12.41 -15.07 -7.18
C VAL A 24 -12.03 -13.93 -6.25
N ILE A 25 -10.75 -13.85 -5.86
CA ILE A 25 -10.22 -12.73 -5.08
C ILE A 25 -10.51 -11.42 -5.82
N ALA A 26 -10.31 -11.42 -7.14
CA ALA A 26 -10.55 -10.23 -7.91
C ALA A 26 -11.99 -9.73 -7.88
N ARG A 27 -12.93 -10.65 -7.90
CA ARG A 27 -14.35 -10.36 -7.84
C ARG A 27 -14.75 -9.82 -6.45
N VAL A 28 -14.24 -10.43 -5.39
CA VAL A 28 -14.51 -10.03 -3.99
C VAL A 28 -14.10 -8.58 -3.71
N PHE A 29 -13.01 -8.08 -4.31
CA PHE A 29 -12.61 -6.68 -4.15
C PHE A 29 -13.35 -5.74 -5.10
N ARG A 30 -13.74 -6.21 -6.28
CA ARG A 30 -14.40 -5.37 -7.30
C ARG A 30 -15.89 -5.16 -7.03
N GLU A 31 -16.63 -6.19 -6.62
CA GLU A 31 -18.07 -6.12 -6.35
C GLU A 31 -18.47 -5.07 -5.29
N PRO A 32 -17.79 -4.96 -4.14
CA PRO A 32 -18.05 -3.90 -3.16
C PRO A 32 -17.45 -2.54 -3.55
N GLY A 33 -16.78 -2.42 -4.71
CA GLY A 33 -16.17 -1.17 -5.17
C GLY A 33 -14.88 -0.78 -4.42
N LEU A 34 -14.19 -1.73 -3.80
CA LEU A 34 -12.92 -1.46 -3.09
C LEU A 34 -11.75 -1.18 -4.04
N ILE A 35 -11.89 -1.58 -5.31
CA ILE A 35 -10.93 -1.30 -6.37
C ILE A 35 -11.66 -0.84 -7.63
N GLU A 36 -11.10 0.15 -8.32
CA GLU A 36 -11.65 0.70 -9.56
C GLU A 36 -11.21 -0.12 -10.78
N GLN A 37 -9.92 -0.48 -10.83
CA GLN A 37 -9.31 -1.22 -11.94
C GLN A 37 -8.12 -2.06 -11.44
N TRP A 38 -7.91 -3.21 -12.07
CA TRP A 38 -6.72 -4.03 -11.85
C TRP A 38 -5.49 -3.38 -12.45
N GLY A 39 -4.44 -3.24 -11.64
CA GLY A 39 -3.14 -2.74 -12.11
C GLY A 39 -2.96 -1.23 -12.09
N SER A 40 -4.01 -0.43 -11.84
CA SER A 40 -3.89 1.03 -11.71
C SER A 40 -3.36 1.50 -10.35
N GLY A 41 -3.49 0.67 -9.31
CA GLY A 41 -3.08 1.05 -7.95
C GLY A 41 -1.57 1.24 -7.81
N PHE A 42 -0.76 0.44 -8.51
CA PHE A 42 0.68 0.52 -8.39
C PHE A 42 1.27 1.80 -9.04
N PRO A 43 0.92 2.17 -10.29
CA PRO A 43 1.29 3.47 -10.85
C PRO A 43 0.89 4.65 -9.96
N ARG A 44 -0.32 4.63 -9.39
CA ARG A 44 -0.77 5.69 -8.47
C ARG A 44 0.12 5.86 -7.24
N ILE A 45 0.66 4.76 -6.70
CA ILE A 45 1.58 4.82 -5.55
C ILE A 45 2.89 5.48 -5.95
N LEU A 46 3.39 5.22 -7.17
CA LEU A 46 4.61 5.84 -7.68
C LEU A 46 4.42 7.33 -7.91
N ASP A 47 3.35 7.69 -8.61
CA ASP A 47 3.01 9.09 -8.89
C ASP A 47 2.88 9.88 -7.58
N GLU A 48 2.27 9.27 -6.55
CA GLU A 48 2.11 9.92 -5.25
C GLU A 48 3.42 10.03 -4.48
N ALA A 49 4.29 9.02 -4.56
CA ALA A 49 5.63 9.08 -3.96
C ALA A 49 6.47 10.19 -4.61
N GLU A 50 6.42 10.31 -5.94
CA GLU A 50 7.10 11.38 -6.69
C GLU A 50 6.54 12.76 -6.32
N ARG A 51 5.21 12.92 -6.29
CA ARG A 51 4.55 14.18 -5.87
C ARG A 51 4.95 14.62 -4.47
N GLN A 52 5.13 13.67 -3.56
CA GLN A 52 5.54 13.94 -2.18
C GLN A 52 7.07 14.05 -2.01
N ASN A 53 7.85 13.98 -3.10
CA ASN A 53 9.32 13.94 -3.07
C ASN A 53 9.86 12.86 -2.12
N LEU A 54 9.15 11.74 -2.03
CA LEU A 54 9.55 10.58 -1.26
C LEU A 54 10.52 9.72 -2.06
N PRO A 55 11.39 8.93 -1.38
CA PRO A 55 12.19 7.93 -2.07
C PRO A 55 11.28 6.97 -2.84
N GLU A 56 11.70 6.64 -4.07
CA GLU A 56 10.98 5.70 -4.93
C GLU A 56 10.79 4.36 -4.20
N PRO A 57 9.57 3.79 -4.19
CA PRO A 57 9.33 2.53 -3.53
C PRO A 57 10.06 1.39 -4.25
N MET A 58 10.48 0.38 -3.48
CA MET A 58 11.32 -0.69 -3.99
C MET A 58 10.56 -2.02 -4.05
N ILE A 59 10.68 -2.73 -5.17
CA ILE A 59 10.20 -4.11 -5.31
C ILE A 59 11.39 -5.07 -5.32
N GLU A 60 11.36 -6.10 -4.49
CA GLU A 60 12.35 -7.17 -4.47
C GLU A 60 11.67 -8.53 -4.55
N GLU A 61 12.23 -9.43 -5.35
CA GLU A 61 11.85 -10.84 -5.38
C GLU A 61 12.70 -11.60 -4.37
N ILE A 62 12.06 -12.28 -3.42
CA ILE A 62 12.69 -13.04 -2.35
C ILE A 62 12.13 -14.46 -2.38
N GLY A 63 12.80 -15.35 -3.14
CA GLY A 63 12.31 -16.70 -3.36
C GLY A 63 10.98 -16.67 -4.12
N MET A 64 9.92 -17.20 -3.51
CA MET A 64 8.56 -17.18 -4.09
C MET A 64 7.74 -15.94 -3.67
N ASN A 65 8.33 -15.05 -2.86
CA ASN A 65 7.65 -13.90 -2.29
C ASN A 65 8.09 -12.62 -3.00
N VAL A 66 7.18 -11.65 -3.01
CA VAL A 66 7.47 -10.28 -3.45
C VAL A 66 7.45 -9.38 -2.22
N ARG A 67 8.53 -8.61 -2.02
CA ARG A 67 8.58 -7.54 -1.03
C ARG A 67 8.40 -6.20 -1.73
N PHE A 68 7.45 -5.43 -1.24
CA PHE A 68 7.24 -4.05 -1.66
C PHE A 68 7.49 -3.11 -0.47
N THR A 69 8.46 -2.21 -0.62
CA THR A 69 8.87 -1.27 0.42
C THR A 69 8.43 0.14 0.03
N VAL A 70 7.56 0.74 0.84
CA VAL A 70 7.08 2.12 0.67
C VAL A 70 7.59 2.97 1.82
N PHE A 71 8.06 4.17 1.50
CA PHE A 71 8.50 5.15 2.48
C PHE A 71 7.37 6.14 2.76
N PHE A 72 7.19 6.51 4.02
CA PHE A 72 6.15 7.47 4.42
C PHE A 72 6.79 8.67 5.11
N LEU A 73 6.26 9.86 4.81
CA LEU A 73 6.50 11.03 5.66
C LEU A 73 5.91 10.75 7.04
N ARG A 74 6.73 10.94 8.07
CA ARG A 74 6.28 10.83 9.46
C ARG A 74 5.27 11.94 9.74
N ARG A 75 3.98 11.65 9.53
CA ARG A 75 2.91 12.53 10.02
C ARG A 75 2.98 12.51 11.55
N ARG A 76 3.13 13.69 12.17
CA ARG A 76 2.95 13.83 13.63
C ARG A 76 1.60 13.17 13.95
N SER A 77 1.61 12.09 14.73
CA SER A 77 0.38 11.49 15.22
C SER A 77 -0.42 12.60 15.89
N HIS A 78 -1.65 12.83 15.41
CA HIS A 78 -2.52 13.86 15.98
C HIS A 78 -2.77 13.49 17.45
N PRO A 79 -2.17 14.20 18.43
CA PRO A 79 -2.22 13.76 19.83
C PRO A 79 -3.65 13.71 20.37
N GLU A 80 -4.57 14.44 19.75
CA GLU A 80 -5.98 14.42 20.17
C GLU A 80 -6.71 13.09 19.94
N LEU A 81 -6.35 12.30 18.92
CA LEU A 81 -7.01 11.01 18.70
C LEU A 81 -6.63 10.00 19.80
N SER A 82 -5.36 10.00 20.22
CA SER A 82 -4.89 9.25 21.38
C SER A 82 -5.60 9.69 22.68
N ALA A 83 -5.80 11.00 22.86
CA ALA A 83 -6.51 11.55 24.01
C ALA A 83 -8.04 11.26 23.98
N LYS A 84 -8.64 11.13 22.80
CA LYS A 84 -10.06 10.75 22.68
C LYS A 84 -10.28 9.25 22.91
N LEU A 85 -9.35 8.40 22.47
CA LEU A 85 -9.35 6.96 22.76
C LEU A 85 -9.21 6.67 24.26
N SER A 86 -8.33 7.39 24.97
CA SER A 86 -8.16 7.21 26.42
C SER A 86 -9.34 7.73 27.26
N ARG A 87 -10.04 8.79 26.81
CA ARG A 87 -11.28 9.26 27.46
C ARG A 87 -12.48 8.36 27.18
N GLY A 88 -12.60 7.81 25.96
CA GLY A 88 -13.69 6.92 25.58
C GLY A 88 -13.74 5.63 26.39
N LEU A 89 -12.58 5.05 26.71
CA LEU A 89 -12.48 3.81 27.50
C LEU A 89 -12.89 3.97 28.98
N LYS A 90 -12.73 5.15 29.57
CA LYS A 90 -13.15 5.39 30.97
C LYS A 90 -14.66 5.49 31.15
N SER A 91 -15.43 5.77 30.08
CA SER A 91 -16.89 5.92 30.16
C SER A 91 -17.67 4.59 30.16
N LYS A 92 -17.04 3.48 29.75
CA LYS A 92 -17.70 2.17 29.62
C LYS A 92 -17.47 1.21 30.81
N SER A 93 -16.72 1.63 31.84
CA SER A 93 -16.44 0.80 33.03
C SER A 93 -17.29 1.18 34.26
N ASN A 94 -18.41 1.88 34.07
CA ASN A 94 -19.38 2.10 35.14
C ASN A 94 -20.79 1.78 34.64
N LYS A 95 -21.04 0.51 34.35
CA LYS A 95 -22.37 -0.10 34.41
C LYS A 95 -22.24 -1.58 34.72
#